data_AF-E4TXE0-F1
#
_entry.id   AF-E4TXE0-F1
#
_cell.length_a   1.000
_cell.length_b   1.000
_cell.length_c   1.000
_cell.angle_alpha   90.00
_cell.angle_beta   90.00
_cell.angle_gamma   90.00
#
_symmetry.space_group_name_H-M   'P 1'
#
loop_
_entity.id
_entity.type
_entity.pdbx_description
1 polymer ?
#
loop_
_entity_poly.entity_id
_entity_poly.type
_entity_poly.pdbx_seq_one_letter_code
_entity_poly.pdbx_strand_id
1 'polypeptide(L)'
;MTIYKNHRKGISLVEMTIAVILFGVLSTVTMLYYKNLFNIDLTSKKARIAALMDQGRQLSGAYDVYIAQFGIAPLDVNLSDFNATNVMILKHLPKDIIEMTTVGWELNTSAVDGHPAFQFPIDLNGTSYKLAGVKDDDQYCAIFNHEINTSLDLNVSDNMNFGTAASQYSALGDAFCYTEILGANDHKHWIMIVQQN
;
A
#
# COMPACT_ATOMS: atom_id res chain seq x y z
N MET A 1 -26.38 -19.75 64.90
CA MET A 1 -26.46 -18.35 64.45
C MET A 1 -25.10 -17.71 64.70
N THR A 2 -24.28 -17.53 63.66
CA THR A 2 -23.05 -16.74 63.76
C THR A 2 -22.68 -16.14 62.39
N ILE A 3 -23.32 -15.00 62.13
CA ILE A 3 -22.82 -13.75 61.55
C ILE A 3 -21.64 -13.84 60.56
N TYR A 4 -21.95 -13.55 59.30
CA TYR A 4 -21.02 -13.21 58.21
C TYR A 4 -20.02 -12.11 58.61
N LYS A 5 -18.71 -12.40 58.58
CA LYS A 5 -17.66 -11.38 58.63
C LYS A 5 -17.21 -11.06 57.20
N ASN A 6 -17.84 -10.05 56.62
CA ASN A 6 -17.53 -9.50 55.31
C ASN A 6 -16.23 -8.69 55.41
N HIS A 7 -15.09 -9.22 54.92
CA HIS A 7 -13.83 -8.48 54.84
C HIS A 7 -13.85 -7.51 53.64
N ARG A 8 -14.50 -6.35 53.78
CA ARG A 8 -14.20 -5.20 52.93
C ARG A 8 -12.97 -4.48 53.49
N LYS A 9 -11.77 -4.94 53.11
CA LYS A 9 -10.55 -4.14 53.29
C LYS A 9 -10.51 -3.14 52.14
N GLY A 10 -10.69 -1.85 52.42
CA GLY A 10 -10.36 -0.80 51.47
C GLY A 10 -8.87 -0.90 51.15
N ILE A 11 -8.53 -0.95 49.86
CA ILE A 11 -7.16 -0.96 49.36
C ILE A 11 -6.40 0.23 49.95
N SER A 12 -5.24 -0.04 50.56
CA SER A 12 -4.39 1.02 51.11
C SER A 12 -3.78 1.83 49.96
N LEU A 13 -3.55 3.13 50.15
CA LEU A 13 -2.93 4.03 49.17
C LEU A 13 -1.60 3.45 48.62
N VAL A 14 -0.84 2.80 49.50
CA VAL A 14 0.44 2.17 49.17
C VAL A 14 0.25 0.97 48.23
N GLU A 15 -0.78 0.14 48.46
CA GLU A 15 -1.08 -1.02 47.60
C GLU A 15 -1.51 -0.56 46.19
N MET A 16 -2.27 0.54 46.10
CA MET A 16 -2.67 1.11 44.82
C MET A 16 -1.46 1.68 44.05
N THR A 17 -0.52 2.32 44.75
CA THR A 17 0.67 2.90 44.11
C THR A 17 1.60 1.81 43.59
N ILE A 18 1.81 0.74 44.36
CA ILE A 18 2.60 -0.42 43.93
C ILE A 18 1.94 -1.10 42.71
N ALA A 19 0.61 -1.25 42.70
CA ALA A 19 -0.12 -1.81 41.57
C ALA A 19 0.06 -0.96 40.29
N VAL A 20 -0.05 0.37 40.40
CA VAL A 20 0.13 1.29 39.26
C VAL A 20 1.54 1.22 38.69
N ILE A 21 2.57 1.17 39.55
CA ILE A 21 3.97 1.02 39.11
C ILE A 21 4.17 -0.32 38.39
N LEU A 22 3.63 -1.41 38.94
CA LEU A 22 3.70 -2.73 38.31
C LEU A 22 3.02 -2.77 36.94
N PHE A 23 1.83 -2.19 36.82
CA PHE A 23 1.14 -2.08 35.53
C PHE A 23 1.89 -1.20 34.53
N GLY A 24 2.52 -0.11 34.98
CA GLY A 24 3.35 0.75 34.12
C GLY A 24 4.57 0.03 33.58
N VAL A 25 5.30 -0.70 34.42
CA VAL A 25 6.48 -1.47 34.01
C VAL A 25 6.09 -2.62 33.08
N LEU A 26 5.05 -3.38 33.42
CA LEU A 26 4.52 -4.45 32.56
C LEU A 26 4.11 -3.89 31.20
N SER A 27 3.41 -2.76 31.13
CA SER A 27 3.02 -2.12 29.87
C SER A 27 4.23 -1.76 28.99
N THR A 28 5.28 -1.16 29.57
CA THR A 28 6.49 -0.82 28.80
C THR A 28 7.23 -2.05 28.29
N VAL A 29 7.38 -3.10 29.10
CA VAL A 29 8.05 -4.34 28.70
C VAL A 29 7.24 -5.07 27.63
N THR A 30 5.91 -5.15 27.79
CA THR A 30 5.02 -5.72 26.79
C THR A 30 5.07 -4.93 25.49
N MET A 31 5.12 -3.59 25.52
CA MET A 31 5.23 -2.78 24.30
C MET A 31 6.55 -3.00 23.56
N LEU A 32 7.68 -3.09 24.29
CA LEU A 32 8.99 -3.43 23.73
C LEU A 32 9.00 -4.85 23.12
N TYR A 33 8.43 -5.83 23.82
CA TYR A 33 8.31 -7.20 23.30
C TYR A 33 7.36 -7.29 22.11
N TYR A 34 6.24 -6.56 22.12
CA TYR A 34 5.26 -6.55 21.04
C TYR A 34 5.84 -5.91 19.77
N LYS A 35 6.65 -4.85 19.92
CA LYS A 35 7.41 -4.24 18.81
C LYS A 35 8.52 -5.14 18.26
N ASN A 36 9.12 -6.01 19.08
CA ASN A 36 10.18 -6.92 18.65
C ASN A 36 9.65 -8.23 18.03
N LEU A 37 8.45 -8.70 18.42
CA LEU A 37 7.85 -9.94 17.91
C LEU A 37 7.07 -9.75 16.60
N PHE A 38 6.51 -8.56 16.37
CA PHE A 38 5.90 -8.20 15.09
C PHE A 38 6.80 -7.20 14.38
N ASN A 39 7.25 -7.51 13.16
CA ASN A 39 7.83 -6.50 12.28
C ASN A 39 6.70 -5.56 11.82
N ILE A 40 6.31 -4.64 12.70
CA ILE A 40 5.19 -3.71 12.51
C ILE A 40 5.41 -2.88 11.24
N ASP A 41 6.66 -2.60 10.90
CA ASP A 41 7.02 -1.88 9.68
C ASP A 41 6.64 -2.68 8.42
N LEU A 42 7.09 -3.94 8.32
CA LEU A 42 6.72 -4.82 7.21
C LEU A 42 5.21 -5.07 7.14
N THR A 43 4.56 -5.28 8.28
CA THR A 43 3.10 -5.45 8.32
C THR A 43 2.37 -4.19 7.85
N SER A 44 2.84 -3.00 8.24
CA SER A 44 2.26 -1.74 7.79
C SER A 44 2.41 -1.55 6.27
N LYS A 45 3.57 -1.95 5.72
CA LYS A 45 3.83 -1.89 4.27
C LYS A 45 2.93 -2.85 3.50
N LYS A 46 2.77 -4.09 3.98
CA LYS A 46 1.80 -5.05 3.43
C LYS A 46 0.36 -4.54 3.49
N ALA A 47 -0.04 -3.89 4.58
CA ALA A 47 -1.38 -3.31 4.70
C ALA A 47 -1.63 -2.18 3.69
N ARG A 48 -0.63 -1.32 3.45
CA ARG A 48 -0.70 -0.27 2.41
C ARG A 48 -0.79 -0.85 1.01
N ILE A 49 0.03 -1.86 0.71
CA ILE A 49 -0.03 -2.59 -0.57
C ILE A 49 -1.39 -3.26 -0.76
N ALA A 50 -1.94 -3.91 0.26
CA ALA A 50 -3.27 -4.52 0.20
C ALA A 50 -4.36 -3.47 -0.08
N ALA A 51 -4.30 -2.31 0.58
CA ALA A 51 -5.22 -1.20 0.30
C ALA A 51 -5.07 -0.70 -1.15
N LEU A 52 -3.83 -0.61 -1.65
CA LEU A 52 -3.55 -0.17 -3.02
C LEU A 52 -4.08 -1.18 -4.05
N MET A 53 -3.91 -2.47 -3.82
CA MET A 53 -4.47 -3.52 -4.68
C MET A 53 -6.01 -3.45 -4.72
N ASP A 54 -6.66 -3.15 -3.59
CA ASP A 54 -8.12 -2.98 -3.52
C ASP A 54 -8.58 -1.74 -4.30
N GLN A 55 -7.91 -0.60 -4.14
CA GLN A 55 -8.16 0.61 -4.93
C GLN A 55 -8.01 0.34 -6.43
N GLY A 56 -6.94 -0.36 -6.80
CA GLY A 56 -6.66 -0.72 -8.18
C GLY A 56 -7.74 -1.61 -8.83
N ARG A 57 -8.26 -2.59 -8.08
CA ARG A 57 -9.39 -3.41 -8.53
C ARG A 57 -10.68 -2.61 -8.68
N GLN A 58 -10.94 -1.66 -7.77
CA GLN A 58 -12.09 -0.77 -7.89
C GLN A 58 -12.01 0.12 -9.14
N LEU A 59 -10.82 0.61 -9.47
CA LEU A 59 -10.58 1.39 -10.69
C LEU A 59 -10.75 0.54 -11.96
N SER A 60 -10.22 -0.68 -11.97
CA SER A 60 -10.42 -1.61 -13.08
C SER A 60 -11.90 -1.94 -13.29
N GLY A 61 -12.64 -2.24 -12.21
CA GLY A 61 -14.09 -2.44 -12.33
C GLY A 61 -14.85 -1.19 -12.79
N ALA A 62 -14.41 0.01 -12.39
CA ALA A 62 -15.00 1.26 -12.85
C ALA A 62 -14.74 1.50 -14.35
N TYR A 63 -13.56 1.12 -14.85
CA TYR A 63 -13.18 1.16 -16.27
C TYR A 63 -14.11 0.30 -17.12
N ASP A 64 -14.35 -0.95 -16.71
CA ASP A 64 -15.24 -1.87 -17.43
C ASP A 64 -16.68 -1.34 -17.47
N VAL A 65 -17.18 -0.79 -16.36
CA VAL A 65 -18.52 -0.19 -16.30
C VAL A 65 -18.61 1.03 -17.21
N TYR A 66 -17.56 1.85 -17.28
CA TYR A 66 -17.52 3.02 -18.16
C TYR A 66 -17.64 2.62 -19.63
N ILE A 67 -16.84 1.63 -20.06
CA ILE A 67 -16.91 1.09 -21.42
C ILE A 67 -18.29 0.50 -21.70
N ALA A 68 -18.83 -0.27 -20.77
CA ALA A 68 -20.16 -0.87 -20.94
C ALA A 68 -21.27 0.18 -21.08
N GLN A 69 -21.14 1.32 -20.39
CA GLN A 69 -22.15 2.38 -20.39
C GLN A 69 -22.06 3.31 -21.60
N PHE A 70 -20.84 3.70 -21.99
CA PHE A 70 -20.62 4.71 -23.03
C PHE A 70 -20.15 4.14 -24.37
N GLY A 71 -19.78 2.86 -24.42
CA GLY A 71 -19.26 2.19 -25.61
C GLY A 71 -17.89 2.70 -26.07
N ILE A 72 -17.23 3.52 -25.24
CA ILE A 72 -15.93 4.14 -25.49
C ILE A 72 -15.05 4.01 -24.24
N ALA A 73 -13.74 3.91 -24.45
CA ALA A 73 -12.78 3.92 -23.35
C ALA A 73 -12.64 5.34 -22.76
N PRO A 74 -12.46 5.46 -21.42
CA PRO A 74 -12.12 6.74 -20.80
C PRO A 74 -10.72 7.17 -21.26
N LEU A 75 -10.54 8.49 -21.41
CA LEU A 75 -9.30 9.08 -21.92
C LEU A 75 -8.66 10.04 -20.92
N ASP A 76 -9.39 10.45 -19.87
CA ASP A 76 -8.87 11.39 -18.90
C ASP A 76 -7.87 10.73 -17.94
N VAL A 77 -6.63 11.22 -18.02
CA VAL A 77 -5.50 10.79 -17.18
C VAL A 77 -5.80 11.00 -15.69
N ASN A 78 -6.54 12.06 -15.33
CA ASN A 78 -6.85 12.41 -13.93
C ASN A 78 -8.07 11.67 -13.37
N LEU A 79 -8.60 10.67 -14.08
CA LEU A 79 -9.72 9.85 -13.64
C LEU A 79 -11.05 10.62 -13.48
N SER A 80 -11.16 11.87 -13.96
CA SER A 80 -12.38 12.68 -13.85
C SER A 80 -13.59 12.00 -14.50
N ASP A 81 -13.34 11.23 -15.56
CA ASP A 81 -14.38 10.49 -16.28
C ASP A 81 -15.17 9.55 -15.35
N PHE A 82 -14.59 9.07 -14.25
CA PHE A 82 -15.26 8.15 -13.32
C PHE A 82 -16.12 8.86 -12.26
N ASN A 83 -15.83 10.13 -11.95
CA ASN A 83 -16.49 10.89 -10.89
C ASN A 83 -17.31 12.08 -11.40
N ALA A 84 -17.30 12.34 -12.72
CA ALA A 84 -18.04 13.42 -13.33
C ALA A 84 -19.56 13.25 -13.10
N THR A 85 -20.26 14.37 -12.93
CA THR A 85 -21.70 14.41 -12.59
C THR A 85 -22.61 13.67 -13.58
N ASN A 86 -22.16 13.47 -14.81
CA ASN A 86 -22.85 12.77 -15.88
C ASN A 86 -22.58 11.25 -15.90
N VAL A 87 -21.56 10.77 -15.19
CA VAL A 87 -21.11 9.37 -15.19
C VAL A 87 -21.36 8.72 -13.84
N MET A 88 -20.87 9.34 -12.75
CA MET A 88 -21.02 8.90 -11.35
C MET A 88 -20.83 7.38 -11.12
N ILE A 89 -19.87 6.75 -11.80
CA ILE A 89 -19.54 5.33 -11.56
C ILE A 89 -18.91 5.20 -10.18
N LEU A 90 -18.01 6.12 -9.83
CA LEU A 90 -17.43 6.23 -8.51
C LEU A 90 -18.00 7.46 -7.79
N LYS A 91 -18.44 7.26 -6.54
CA LYS A 91 -18.88 8.38 -5.68
C LYS A 91 -17.72 9.29 -5.28
N HIS A 92 -16.55 8.69 -5.09
CA HIS A 92 -15.30 9.36 -4.78
C HIS A 92 -14.16 8.61 -5.48
N LEU A 93 -13.18 9.34 -6.00
CA LEU A 93 -11.95 8.71 -6.49
C LEU A 93 -11.17 8.13 -5.31
N PRO A 94 -10.47 7.00 -5.50
CA PRO A 94 -9.56 6.47 -4.49
C PRO A 94 -8.59 7.55 -4.02
N LYS A 95 -8.42 7.67 -2.71
CA LYS A 95 -7.53 8.65 -2.10
C LYS A 95 -6.10 8.11 -2.08
N ASP A 96 -5.15 8.99 -2.36
CA ASP A 96 -3.71 8.71 -2.28
C ASP A 96 -3.32 8.19 -0.90
N ILE A 97 -2.39 7.23 -0.91
CA ILE A 97 -1.75 6.73 0.31
C ILE A 97 -0.55 7.64 0.58
N ILE A 98 -0.72 8.56 1.54
CA ILE A 98 0.24 9.65 1.86
C ILE A 98 1.64 9.10 2.11
N GLU A 99 1.77 7.90 2.66
CA GLU A 99 3.05 7.25 2.95
C GLU A 99 3.64 6.45 1.79
N MET A 100 3.07 6.56 0.59
CA MET A 100 3.59 6.01 -0.66
C MET A 100 3.76 7.07 -1.76
N THR A 101 2.84 8.04 -1.87
CA THR A 101 2.88 9.08 -2.90
C THR A 101 1.94 10.24 -2.58
N THR A 102 2.13 11.36 -3.28
CA THR A 102 1.24 12.52 -3.27
C THR A 102 0.48 12.73 -4.59
N VAL A 103 0.69 11.85 -5.58
CA VAL A 103 0.12 11.99 -6.94
C VAL A 103 -1.11 11.09 -7.14
N GLY A 104 -1.11 9.89 -6.55
CA GLY A 104 -2.24 8.98 -6.63
C GLY A 104 -2.28 8.12 -7.88
N TRP A 105 -3.47 7.63 -8.22
CA TRP A 105 -3.69 6.83 -9.43
C TRP A 105 -3.90 7.72 -10.65
N GLU A 106 -3.27 7.32 -11.76
CA GLU A 106 -3.42 7.96 -13.06
C GLU A 106 -3.81 6.92 -14.12
N LEU A 107 -4.58 7.33 -15.12
CA LEU A 107 -4.86 6.50 -16.29
C LEU A 107 -3.84 6.79 -17.40
N ASN A 108 -3.10 5.75 -17.81
CA ASN A 108 -2.25 5.79 -18.97
C ASN A 108 -2.90 4.98 -20.09
N THR A 109 -3.38 5.66 -21.13
CA THR A 109 -4.17 5.05 -22.21
C THR A 109 -3.35 4.21 -23.18
N SER A 110 -2.02 4.17 -23.06
CA SER A 110 -1.12 3.44 -23.96
C SER A 110 0.12 2.91 -23.24
N ALA A 111 -0.06 2.32 -22.06
CA ALA A 111 1.03 2.01 -21.15
C ALA A 111 1.88 0.81 -21.60
N VAL A 112 1.24 -0.34 -21.90
CA VAL A 112 1.92 -1.60 -22.22
C VAL A 112 1.40 -2.12 -23.54
N ASP A 113 2.24 -2.11 -24.58
CA ASP A 113 1.87 -2.59 -25.92
C ASP A 113 0.56 -2.00 -26.47
N GLY A 114 0.23 -0.76 -26.08
CA GLY A 114 -1.00 -0.08 -26.46
C GLY A 114 -2.23 -0.41 -25.60
N HIS A 115 -2.08 -1.21 -24.55
CA HIS A 115 -3.12 -1.46 -23.57
C HIS A 115 -3.22 -0.29 -22.56
N PRO A 116 -4.44 0.20 -22.28
CA PRO A 116 -4.68 1.14 -21.19
C PRO A 116 -4.32 0.52 -19.85
N ALA A 117 -3.77 1.30 -18.92
CA ALA A 117 -3.45 0.84 -17.59
C ALA A 117 -3.63 1.96 -16.56
N PHE A 118 -4.04 1.58 -15.35
CA PHE A 118 -3.91 2.45 -14.19
C PHE A 118 -2.51 2.34 -13.65
N GLN A 119 -1.84 3.47 -13.46
CA GLN A 119 -0.50 3.55 -12.92
C GLN A 119 -0.51 4.31 -11.59
N PHE A 120 0.30 3.87 -10.64
CA PHE A 120 0.48 4.50 -9.35
C PHE A 120 1.97 4.66 -9.09
N PRO A 121 2.50 5.89 -9.02
CA PRO A 121 3.90 6.11 -8.70
C PRO A 121 4.14 5.76 -7.24
N ILE A 122 5.13 4.91 -6.98
CA ILE A 122 5.67 4.71 -5.64
C ILE A 122 6.85 5.68 -5.53
N ASP A 123 6.56 6.88 -5.06
CA ASP A 123 7.55 7.97 -4.96
C ASP A 123 7.18 8.89 -3.81
N LEU A 124 7.52 8.47 -2.59
CA LEU A 124 7.27 9.28 -1.40
C LEU A 124 8.13 10.56 -1.38
N ASN A 125 9.23 10.60 -2.13
CA ASN A 125 10.22 11.69 -2.06
C ASN A 125 10.26 12.60 -3.30
N GLY A 126 9.41 12.36 -4.30
CA GLY A 126 9.12 13.26 -5.42
C GLY A 126 10.29 13.58 -6.34
N THR A 127 11.43 12.91 -6.21
CA THR A 127 12.60 13.14 -7.06
C THR A 127 13.36 11.85 -7.24
N SER A 128 13.57 11.49 -8.51
CA SER A 128 14.77 10.85 -9.03
C SER A 128 15.79 10.35 -7.99
N TYR A 129 15.95 9.03 -7.92
CA TYR A 129 16.70 8.29 -6.92
C TYR A 129 18.20 8.64 -7.03
N LYS A 130 18.75 9.28 -6.00
CA LYS A 130 20.20 9.56 -5.90
C LYS A 130 20.81 9.18 -4.56
N LEU A 131 20.04 8.59 -3.64
CA LEU A 131 20.47 8.37 -2.26
C LEU A 131 20.69 6.88 -1.99
N ALA A 132 21.91 6.51 -1.61
CA ALA A 132 22.29 5.14 -1.25
C ALA A 132 21.41 4.53 -0.14
N GLY A 133 21.26 3.20 -0.19
CA GLY A 133 20.54 2.37 0.78
C GLY A 133 19.09 2.08 0.40
N VAL A 134 18.62 0.87 0.75
CA VAL A 134 17.25 0.36 0.52
C VAL A 134 16.19 1.38 0.92
N LYS A 135 15.28 1.69 0.00
CA LYS A 135 14.14 2.58 0.25
C LYS A 135 12.87 1.79 0.52
N ASP A 136 11.91 2.47 1.13
CA ASP A 136 10.56 1.93 1.30
C ASP A 136 9.93 1.60 -0.05
N ASP A 137 10.25 2.37 -1.10
CA ASP A 137 9.75 2.16 -2.46
C ASP A 137 10.17 0.80 -3.03
N ASP A 138 11.43 0.39 -2.79
CA ASP A 138 11.91 -0.94 -3.20
C ASP A 138 11.11 -2.03 -2.50
N GLN A 139 10.86 -1.85 -1.20
CA GLN A 139 10.10 -2.81 -0.39
C GLN A 139 8.63 -2.87 -0.81
N TYR A 140 8.00 -1.74 -1.09
CA TYR A 140 6.63 -1.69 -1.61
C TYR A 140 6.52 -2.45 -2.93
N CYS A 141 7.47 -2.24 -3.85
CA CYS A 141 7.48 -2.91 -5.15
C CYS A 141 7.68 -4.44 -5.02
N ALA A 142 8.63 -4.86 -4.18
CA ALA A 142 8.87 -6.28 -3.90
C ALA A 142 7.65 -6.94 -3.24
N ILE A 143 7.04 -6.28 -2.25
CA ILE A 143 5.82 -6.76 -1.60
C ILE A 143 4.70 -6.90 -2.65
N PHE A 144 4.47 -5.88 -3.47
CA PHE A 144 3.41 -5.93 -4.49
C PHE A 144 3.59 -7.14 -5.42
N ASN A 145 4.78 -7.30 -6.00
CA ASN A 145 5.07 -8.41 -6.90
C ASN A 145 4.97 -9.77 -6.20
N HIS A 146 5.40 -9.86 -4.93
CA HIS A 146 5.27 -11.08 -4.15
C HIS A 146 3.80 -11.44 -3.84
N GLU A 147 2.93 -10.46 -3.57
CA GLU A 147 1.51 -10.70 -3.34
C GLU A 147 0.79 -11.18 -4.62
N ILE A 148 1.31 -10.84 -5.80
CA ILE A 148 0.85 -11.39 -7.10
C ILE A 148 1.43 -12.79 -7.35
N ASN A 149 2.73 -12.97 -7.10
CA ASN A 149 3.42 -14.23 -7.27
C ASN A 149 4.33 -14.52 -6.06
N THR A 150 3.87 -15.40 -5.18
CA THR A 150 4.54 -15.75 -3.92
C THR A 150 5.89 -16.44 -4.11
N SER A 151 6.25 -16.80 -5.35
CA SER A 151 7.57 -17.37 -5.68
C SER A 151 8.66 -16.30 -5.82
N LEU A 152 8.29 -15.02 -5.92
CA LEU A 152 9.23 -13.91 -5.94
C LEU A 152 9.73 -13.60 -4.52
N ASP A 153 10.98 -13.18 -4.39
CA ASP A 153 11.56 -12.85 -3.10
C ASP A 153 11.11 -11.46 -2.60
N LEU A 154 10.99 -11.30 -1.29
CA LEU A 154 10.79 -10.02 -0.61
C LEU A 154 12.11 -9.31 -0.32
N ASN A 155 13.25 -9.98 -0.51
CA ASN A 155 14.56 -9.41 -0.32
C ASN A 155 14.83 -8.31 -1.35
N VAL A 156 15.12 -7.11 -0.84
CA VAL A 156 15.45 -5.93 -1.65
C VAL A 156 16.88 -5.50 -1.41
N SER A 157 17.53 -5.04 -2.48
CA SER A 157 18.87 -4.44 -2.44
C SER A 157 18.81 -2.97 -2.82
N ASP A 158 19.91 -2.25 -2.56
CA ASP A 158 20.06 -0.87 -3.02
C ASP A 158 19.90 -0.78 -4.54
N ASN A 159 19.09 0.18 -5.01
CA ASN A 159 18.73 0.36 -6.43
C ASN A 159 18.24 -0.93 -7.12
N MET A 160 17.36 -1.69 -6.45
CA MET A 160 16.79 -2.88 -7.05
C MET A 160 15.99 -2.54 -8.32
N ASN A 161 16.30 -3.22 -9.42
CA ASN A 161 15.58 -3.07 -10.67
C ASN A 161 14.57 -4.20 -10.83
N PHE A 162 13.29 -3.86 -10.83
CA PHE A 162 12.17 -4.77 -11.03
C PHE A 162 11.81 -4.96 -12.51
N GLY A 163 12.69 -4.61 -13.46
CA GLY A 163 12.44 -4.75 -14.89
C GLY A 163 11.53 -3.66 -15.45
N THR A 164 11.32 -3.70 -16.76
CA THR A 164 10.46 -2.75 -17.48
C THR A 164 9.00 -3.18 -17.44
N ALA A 165 8.06 -2.25 -17.67
CA ALA A 165 6.63 -2.54 -17.71
C ALA A 165 6.28 -3.70 -18.66
N ALA A 166 6.82 -3.69 -19.88
CA ALA A 166 6.58 -4.77 -20.86
C ALA A 166 7.11 -6.14 -20.37
N SER A 167 8.29 -6.17 -19.75
CA SER A 167 8.85 -7.42 -19.22
C SER A 167 8.04 -7.97 -18.05
N GLN A 168 7.54 -7.09 -17.17
CA GLN A 168 6.74 -7.48 -16.02
C GLN A 168 5.34 -7.90 -16.41
N TYR A 169 4.70 -7.23 -17.36
CA TYR A 169 3.42 -7.65 -17.92
C TYR A 169 3.48 -9.07 -18.49
N SER A 170 4.54 -9.39 -19.24
CA SER A 170 4.73 -10.75 -19.77
C SER A 170 4.96 -11.81 -18.67
N ALA A 171 5.45 -11.43 -17.50
CA ALA A 171 5.83 -12.35 -16.42
C ALA A 171 4.72 -12.52 -15.36
N LEU A 172 4.01 -11.44 -15.04
CA LEU A 172 3.05 -11.34 -13.94
C LEU A 172 1.62 -11.09 -14.41
N GLY A 173 1.40 -10.79 -15.70
CA GLY A 173 0.09 -10.50 -16.26
C GLY A 173 -0.35 -9.07 -15.93
N ASP A 174 -1.64 -8.90 -15.62
CA ASP A 174 -2.29 -7.58 -15.63
C ASP A 174 -1.95 -6.68 -14.43
N ALA A 175 -1.32 -7.20 -13.39
CA ALA A 175 -0.96 -6.42 -12.20
C ALA A 175 0.48 -6.68 -11.78
N PHE A 176 1.28 -5.62 -11.73
CA PHE A 176 2.69 -5.72 -11.37
C PHE A 176 3.25 -4.38 -10.89
N CYS A 177 4.40 -4.45 -10.24
CA CYS A 177 5.27 -3.32 -10.02
C CYS A 177 6.53 -3.44 -10.90
N TYR A 178 6.92 -2.33 -11.53
CA TYR A 178 8.09 -2.25 -12.40
C TYR A 178 8.95 -1.03 -12.09
N THR A 179 10.16 -1.01 -12.66
CA THR A 179 11.10 0.10 -12.53
C THR A 179 11.21 0.86 -13.85
N GLU A 180 10.94 2.16 -13.80
CA GLU A 180 11.33 3.11 -14.83
C GLU A 180 12.77 3.58 -14.57
N ILE A 181 13.61 3.58 -15.60
CA ILE A 181 15.00 4.03 -15.48
C ILE A 181 15.06 5.47 -16.02
N LEU A 182 15.28 6.43 -15.12
CA LEU A 182 15.41 7.85 -15.42
C LEU A 182 16.88 8.26 -15.66
N GLY A 183 17.83 7.42 -15.24
CA GLY A 183 19.27 7.62 -15.43
C GLY A 183 20.11 6.46 -14.89
N ALA A 184 21.44 6.59 -14.93
CA ALA A 184 22.36 5.48 -14.62
C ALA A 184 22.24 4.91 -13.19
N ASN A 185 21.75 5.69 -12.24
CA ASN A 185 21.44 5.27 -10.86
C ASN A 185 20.10 5.82 -10.39
N ASP A 186 19.28 6.26 -11.34
CA ASP A 186 18.05 6.98 -11.09
C ASP A 186 16.89 6.14 -11.63
N HIS A 187 16.06 5.70 -10.71
CA HIS A 187 14.97 4.78 -10.94
C HIS A 187 13.67 5.42 -10.48
N LYS A 188 12.54 4.87 -10.86
CA LYS A 188 11.25 5.17 -10.24
C LYS A 188 10.41 3.93 -10.29
N HIS A 189 9.82 3.55 -9.16
CA HIS A 189 8.97 2.38 -9.11
C HIS A 189 7.52 2.78 -9.35
N TRP A 190 6.83 1.93 -10.10
CA TRP A 190 5.45 2.15 -10.50
C TRP A 190 4.69 0.87 -10.31
N ILE A 191 3.52 0.98 -9.70
CA ILE A 191 2.52 -0.08 -9.74
C ILE A 191 1.64 0.16 -10.95
N MET A 192 1.34 -0.91 -11.67
CA MET A 192 0.55 -0.88 -12.89
C MET A 192 -0.52 -1.95 -12.85
N ILE A 193 -1.72 -1.57 -13.27
CA ILE A 193 -2.87 -2.45 -13.46
C ILE A 193 -3.38 -2.26 -14.88
N VAL A 194 -2.98 -3.16 -15.75
CA VAL A 194 -3.33 -3.19 -17.17
C VAL A 194 -4.80 -3.58 -17.32
N GLN A 195 -5.52 -2.85 -18.16
CA GLN A 195 -6.89 -3.17 -18.51
C GLN A 195 -6.89 -4.08 -19.73
N GLN A 196 -7.64 -5.19 -19.64
CA GLN A 196 -7.88 -6.05 -20.78
C GLN A 196 -8.91 -5.39 -21.71
N ASN A 197 -8.65 -5.41 -23.01
CA ASN A 197 -9.58 -4.92 -24.03
C ASN A 197 -10.75 -5.87 -24.24
#